data_AF-A0A8W8MHH4-F1
#
_entry.id   AF-A0A8W8MHH4-F1
#
_cell.length_a   1.000
_cell.length_b   1.000
_cell.length_c   1.000
_cell.angle_alpha   90.00
_cell.angle_beta   90.00
_cell.angle_gamma   90.00
#
_symmetry.space_group_name_H-M   'P 1'
#
loop_
_entity.id
_entity.type
_entity.pdbx_description
1 polymer ?
#
loop_
_entity_poly.entity_id
_entity_poly.type
_entity_poly.pdbx_seq_one_letter_code
_entity_poly.pdbx_strand_id
1 'polypeptide(L)'
;MDDNTTKYSPKDLIDYLFRVSAVNEEGQVSPLETIEPVRLKRKIDVLSSPRQVKVSKLGPDFVTLDWKSLSSDGGSKVTGYVVKQKRGSDGDWGEVATLKAIETSYKVPKLDEDQEYFFSITALNQNGQGETCELDTSVVPKRPPGKLELKLIV
;
A
#
# COMPACT_ATOMS: atom_id res chain seq x y z
N MET A 1 -25.05 -33.24 11.92
CA MET A 1 -24.74 -31.90 11.40
C MET A 1 -24.29 -31.12 12.62
N ASP A 2 -22.99 -31.15 12.89
CA ASP A 2 -22.39 -30.65 14.14
C ASP A 2 -20.87 -30.54 13.95
N ASP A 3 -20.48 -29.64 13.04
CA ASP A 3 -19.10 -29.17 12.86
C ASP A 3 -18.67 -28.33 14.08
N ASN A 4 -18.19 -28.98 15.14
CA ASN A 4 -17.68 -28.30 16.33
C ASN A 4 -16.23 -27.77 16.12
N THR A 5 -16.03 -26.98 15.07
CA THR A 5 -14.75 -26.32 14.78
C THR A 5 -14.63 -25.03 15.59
N THR A 6 -13.96 -25.07 16.73
CA THR A 6 -13.57 -23.83 17.45
C THR A 6 -12.30 -23.26 16.82
N LYS A 7 -12.40 -22.13 16.11
CA LYS A 7 -11.25 -21.37 15.61
C LYS A 7 -10.83 -20.35 16.67
N TYR A 8 -9.59 -20.44 17.16
CA TYR A 8 -8.99 -19.46 18.06
C TYR A 8 -7.82 -18.76 17.36
N SER A 9 -7.88 -17.43 17.28
CA SER A 9 -6.79 -16.61 16.76
C SER A 9 -6.14 -15.84 17.93
N PRO A 10 -4.90 -16.15 18.32
CA PRO A 10 -4.23 -15.42 19.39
C PRO A 10 -4.01 -13.95 18.99
N LYS A 11 -4.20 -13.04 19.95
CA LYS A 11 -4.14 -11.58 19.73
C LYS A 11 -2.76 -10.98 20.03
N ASP A 12 -1.83 -11.74 20.59
CA ASP A 12 -0.56 -11.22 21.11
C ASP A 12 0.66 -12.06 20.71
N LEU A 13 1.83 -11.42 20.71
CA LEU A 13 3.12 -11.90 20.20
C LEU A 13 3.85 -12.85 21.16
N ILE A 14 3.12 -13.65 21.92
CA ILE A 14 3.68 -14.55 22.92
C ILE A 14 3.75 -15.95 22.31
N ASP A 15 4.84 -16.67 22.57
CA ASP A 15 4.97 -18.07 22.15
C ASP A 15 3.90 -18.91 22.88
N TYR A 16 2.97 -19.49 22.12
CA TYR A 16 1.94 -20.38 22.66
C TYR A 16 2.28 -21.84 22.37
N LEU A 17 2.24 -22.67 23.41
CA LEU A 17 2.11 -24.12 23.27
C LEU A 17 0.61 -24.44 23.30
N PHE A 18 0.10 -25.08 22.25
CA PHE A 18 -1.28 -25.55 22.21
C PHE A 18 -1.32 -27.04 22.56
N ARG A 19 -2.24 -27.42 23.45
CA ARG A 19 -2.62 -28.83 23.68
C ARG A 19 -4.06 -29.01 23.21
N VAL A 20 -4.27 -29.89 22.23
CA VAL A 20 -5.60 -30.28 21.80
C VAL A 20 -5.88 -31.66 22.38
N SER A 21 -6.98 -31.79 23.11
CA SER A 21 -7.48 -33.06 23.62
C SER A 21 -8.91 -33.26 23.14
N ALA A 22 -9.16 -34.38 22.46
CA ALA A 22 -10.51 -34.83 22.14
C ALA A 22 -11.03 -35.70 23.30
N VAL A 23 -12.27 -35.48 23.73
CA VAL A 23 -12.95 -36.28 24.75
C VAL A 23 -14.20 -36.87 24.12
N ASN A 24 -14.26 -38.20 24.02
CA ASN A 24 -15.47 -38.94 23.62
C ASN A 24 -16.03 -39.68 24.86
N GLU A 25 -17.31 -40.07 24.84
CA GLU A 25 -18.05 -40.60 26.02
C GLU A 25 -17.50 -41.90 26.63
N GLU A 26 -16.50 -42.56 26.03
CA GLU A 26 -15.90 -43.83 26.51
C GLU A 26 -14.47 -43.69 27.10
N GLY A 27 -14.01 -42.47 27.40
CA GLY A 27 -12.78 -42.27 28.17
C GLY A 27 -11.65 -41.55 27.44
N GLN A 28 -10.74 -40.99 28.26
CA GLN A 28 -9.74 -40.01 27.88
C GLN A 28 -8.62 -40.62 27.02
N VAL A 29 -8.55 -40.28 25.73
CA VAL A 29 -7.40 -40.66 24.88
C VAL A 29 -6.24 -39.69 25.14
N SER A 30 -5.02 -40.23 25.22
CA SER A 30 -3.78 -39.47 25.43
C SER A 30 -3.65 -38.33 24.41
N PRO A 31 -3.38 -37.09 24.84
CA PRO A 31 -3.25 -35.95 23.93
C PRO A 31 -2.07 -36.17 22.96
N LEU A 32 -2.26 -35.83 21.68
CA LEU A 32 -1.15 -35.72 20.74
C LEU A 32 -0.55 -34.30 20.88
N GLU A 33 0.60 -34.20 21.55
CA GLU A 33 1.33 -32.93 21.67
C GLU A 33 2.18 -32.70 20.41
N THR A 34 2.13 -31.49 19.86
CA THR A 34 3.06 -31.06 18.82
C THR A 34 4.47 -31.00 19.39
N ILE A 35 5.39 -31.82 18.86
CA ILE A 35 6.75 -32.02 19.37
C ILE A 35 7.66 -30.80 19.09
N GLU A 36 7.30 -29.96 18.11
CA GLU A 36 8.08 -28.77 17.78
C GLU A 36 7.33 -27.49 18.17
N PRO A 37 7.98 -26.54 18.88
CA PRO A 37 7.40 -25.24 19.12
C PRO A 37 7.13 -24.58 17.76
N VAL A 38 5.86 -24.31 17.47
CA VAL A 38 5.49 -23.49 16.32
C VAL A 38 5.98 -22.08 16.63
N ARG A 39 7.15 -21.74 16.10
CA ARG A 39 7.52 -20.32 15.99
C ARG A 39 6.48 -19.69 15.10
N LEU A 40 5.53 -18.99 15.71
CA LEU A 40 4.81 -17.91 15.07
C LEU A 40 5.87 -16.85 14.72
N LYS A 41 6.61 -17.08 13.62
CA LYS A 41 7.28 -15.99 12.93
C LYS A 41 6.14 -15.05 12.60
N ARG A 42 5.98 -13.97 13.37
CA ARG A 42 5.08 -12.88 13.00
C ARG A 42 5.42 -12.61 11.55
N LYS A 43 4.50 -12.94 10.64
CA LYS A 43 4.56 -12.44 9.28
C LYS A 43 4.50 -10.95 9.51
N ILE A 44 5.66 -10.28 9.46
CA ILE A 44 5.73 -8.85 9.68
C ILE A 44 4.78 -8.30 8.62
N ASP A 45 3.64 -7.77 9.05
CA ASP A 45 2.60 -7.32 8.15
C ASP A 45 3.27 -6.34 7.20
N VAL A 46 3.31 -6.70 5.91
CA VAL A 46 3.79 -5.82 4.86
C VAL A 46 2.94 -4.56 5.01
N LEU A 47 3.57 -3.37 5.03
CA LEU A 47 2.79 -2.14 5.19
C LEU A 47 1.68 -2.13 4.16
N SER A 48 0.45 -1.97 4.63
CA SER A 48 -0.72 -1.79 3.79
C SER A 48 -0.47 -0.62 2.81
N SER A 49 -0.83 -0.81 1.55
CA SER A 49 -0.66 0.21 0.50
C SER A 49 -1.23 1.56 0.93
N PRO A 50 -0.57 2.70 0.61
CA PRO A 50 -1.15 4.03 0.81
C PRO A 50 -2.57 4.09 0.26
N ARG A 51 -3.50 4.80 0.91
CA ARG A 51 -4.88 4.91 0.41
C ARG A 51 -5.14 6.24 -0.25
N GLN A 52 -6.16 6.25 -1.11
CA GLN A 52 -6.69 7.47 -1.72
C GLN A 52 -5.61 8.27 -2.46
N VAL A 53 -4.72 7.58 -3.18
CA VAL A 53 -3.80 8.23 -4.11
C VAL A 53 -4.64 8.94 -5.15
N LYS A 54 -4.47 10.25 -5.28
CA LYS A 54 -5.28 11.08 -6.17
C LYS A 54 -4.44 12.20 -6.77
N VAL A 55 -4.87 12.68 -7.93
CA VAL A 55 -4.34 13.91 -8.53
C VAL A 55 -5.04 15.11 -7.90
N SER A 56 -4.29 16.02 -7.29
CA SER A 56 -4.83 17.29 -6.78
C SER A 56 -4.58 18.47 -7.68
N LYS A 57 -3.53 18.42 -8.50
CA LYS A 57 -3.25 19.43 -9.50
C LYS A 57 -2.62 18.81 -10.72
N LEU A 58 -3.10 19.18 -11.90
CA LEU A 58 -2.49 18.82 -13.18
C LEU A 58 -2.13 20.11 -13.92
N GLY A 59 -0.86 20.23 -14.27
CA GLY A 59 -0.34 21.27 -15.16
C GLY A 59 0.04 20.69 -16.52
N PRO A 60 0.55 21.54 -17.42
CA PRO A 60 1.00 21.09 -18.74
C PRO A 60 2.25 20.19 -18.68
N ASP A 61 3.06 20.33 -17.63
CA ASP A 61 4.36 19.68 -17.48
C ASP A 61 4.55 19.05 -16.09
N PHE A 62 3.49 18.96 -15.28
CA PHE A 62 3.57 18.41 -13.93
C PHE A 62 2.25 17.81 -13.46
N VAL A 63 2.33 16.91 -12.49
CA VAL A 63 1.19 16.47 -11.69
C VAL A 63 1.53 16.56 -10.21
N THR A 64 0.56 16.94 -9.39
CA THR A 64 0.64 16.85 -7.93
C THR A 64 -0.22 15.69 -7.47
N LEU A 65 0.40 14.74 -6.79
CA LEU A 65 -0.23 13.57 -6.19
C LEU A 65 -0.41 13.82 -4.69
N ASP A 66 -1.57 13.48 -4.15
CA ASP A 66 -1.83 13.43 -2.72
C ASP A 66 -2.27 12.02 -2.34
N TRP A 67 -1.86 11.57 -1.16
CA TRP A 67 -2.26 10.28 -0.61
C TRP A 67 -2.49 10.37 0.90
N LYS A 68 -3.06 9.32 1.49
CA LYS A 68 -3.15 9.18 2.94
C LYS A 68 -2.19 8.11 3.44
N SER A 69 -1.45 8.47 4.49
CA SER A 69 -0.69 7.51 5.29
C SER A 69 -1.65 6.58 6.02
N LEU A 70 -1.41 5.27 5.94
CA LEU A 70 -2.03 4.33 6.87
C LEU A 70 -1.16 4.27 8.12
N SER A 71 -1.71 4.77 9.21
CA SER A 71 -1.10 4.67 10.53
C SER A 71 -1.09 3.21 10.97
N SER A 72 0.02 2.51 10.72
CA SER A 72 0.48 1.40 11.54
C SER A 72 -0.45 0.17 11.63
N ASP A 73 -0.73 -0.52 10.53
CA ASP A 73 -1.56 -1.75 10.50
C ASP A 73 -0.81 -3.07 10.86
N GLY A 74 0.27 -3.04 11.66
CA GLY A 74 0.98 -4.32 11.94
C GLY A 74 2.29 -4.28 12.71
N GLY A 75 2.62 -3.16 13.35
CA GLY A 75 3.80 -3.05 14.23
C GLY A 75 5.08 -2.48 13.60
N SER A 76 5.07 -2.13 12.31
CA SER A 76 6.18 -1.39 11.67
C SER A 76 5.74 0.02 11.27
N LYS A 77 6.48 1.05 11.73
CA LYS A 77 6.20 2.46 11.41
C LYS A 77 6.63 2.78 9.98
N VAL A 78 5.83 3.55 9.25
CA VAL A 78 6.23 4.12 7.95
C VAL A 78 7.41 5.07 8.15
N THR A 79 8.49 4.87 7.37
CA THR A 79 9.71 5.68 7.38
C THR A 79 9.78 6.62 6.17
N GLY A 80 9.09 6.30 5.07
CA GLY A 80 9.08 7.10 3.86
C GLY A 80 8.12 6.59 2.80
N TYR A 81 8.18 7.21 1.62
CA TYR A 81 7.41 6.82 0.44
C TYR A 81 8.31 6.85 -0.80
N VAL A 82 8.12 5.89 -1.71
CA VAL A 82 8.71 5.90 -3.04
C VAL A 82 7.61 6.21 -4.04
N VAL A 83 7.79 7.26 -4.84
CA VAL A 83 6.90 7.59 -5.96
C VAL A 83 7.52 7.03 -7.22
N LYS A 84 6.76 6.25 -7.97
CA LYS A 84 7.14 5.72 -9.28
C LYS A 84 6.19 6.23 -10.35
N GLN A 85 6.72 6.26 -11.58
CA GLN A 85 6.01 6.67 -12.77
C GLN A 85 6.22 5.65 -13.88
N LYS A 86 5.19 5.42 -14.69
CA LYS A 86 5.25 4.64 -15.93
C LYS A 86 4.75 5.49 -17.09
N ARG A 87 5.45 5.46 -18.23
CA ARG A 87 5.10 6.15 -19.49
C ARG A 87 4.28 5.22 -20.38
N GLY A 88 2.99 5.50 -20.55
CA GLY A 88 2.06 4.64 -21.29
C GLY A 88 1.77 3.32 -20.60
N SER A 89 0.85 2.53 -21.17
CA SER A 89 0.39 1.28 -20.57
C SER A 89 1.48 0.20 -20.57
N ASP A 90 2.30 0.14 -21.62
CA ASP A 90 3.38 -0.85 -21.83
C ASP A 90 4.76 -0.40 -21.32
N GLY A 91 4.85 0.76 -20.68
CA GLY A 91 6.13 1.26 -20.15
C GLY A 91 6.62 0.53 -18.90
N ASP A 92 7.85 0.82 -18.49
CA ASP A 92 8.39 0.36 -17.22
C ASP A 92 8.15 1.37 -16.09
N TRP A 93 8.02 0.86 -14.87
CA TRP A 93 7.96 1.68 -13.66
C TRP A 93 9.36 2.21 -13.30
N GLY A 94 9.55 3.53 -13.39
CA GLY A 94 10.75 4.22 -12.92
C GLY A 94 10.50 4.98 -11.60
N GLU A 95 11.47 4.96 -10.69
CA GLU A 95 11.43 5.79 -9.49
C GLU A 95 11.63 7.27 -9.85
N VAL A 96 10.74 8.14 -9.36
CA VAL A 96 10.85 9.59 -9.54
C VAL A 96 11.25 10.31 -8.27
N ALA A 97 10.91 9.77 -7.10
CA ALA A 97 11.27 10.36 -5.81
C ALA A 97 11.20 9.35 -4.66
N THR A 98 12.05 9.57 -3.66
CA THR A 98 11.94 8.97 -2.33
C THR A 98 11.74 10.09 -1.30
N LEU A 99 10.68 9.97 -0.49
CA LEU A 99 10.15 11.00 0.40
C LEU A 99 10.15 10.53 1.86
N LYS A 100 10.12 11.48 2.79
CA LYS A 100 10.01 11.18 4.23
C LYS A 100 8.59 10.79 4.61
N ALA A 101 8.42 10.06 5.72
CA ALA A 101 7.11 9.60 6.20
C ALA A 101 6.07 10.72 6.45
N ILE A 102 6.53 11.96 6.68
CA ILE A 102 5.63 13.12 6.90
C ILE A 102 5.05 13.66 5.59
N GLU A 103 5.67 13.34 4.45
CA GLU A 103 5.25 13.83 3.15
C GLU A 103 4.16 12.94 2.60
N THR A 104 2.96 13.50 2.44
CA THR A 104 1.81 12.81 1.84
C THR A 104 1.32 13.51 0.57
N SER A 105 2.18 14.33 -0.02
CA SER A 105 1.95 15.10 -1.24
C SER A 105 3.25 15.23 -2.01
N TYR A 106 3.22 15.10 -3.33
CA TYR A 106 4.39 15.29 -4.17
C TYR A 106 4.06 15.81 -5.56
N LYS A 107 4.81 16.82 -6.02
CA LYS A 107 4.73 17.35 -7.38
C LYS A 107 5.77 16.65 -8.25
N VAL A 108 5.32 15.80 -9.18
CA VAL A 108 6.17 15.20 -10.21
C VAL A 108 6.33 16.22 -11.35
N PRO A 109 7.54 16.74 -11.62
CA PRO A 109 7.78 17.70 -12.70
C PRO A 109 8.19 17.01 -14.00
N LYS A 110 8.40 17.81 -15.06
CA LYS A 110 8.98 17.39 -16.35
C LYS A 110 8.20 16.29 -17.06
N LEU A 111 6.87 16.43 -17.06
CA LEU A 111 6.00 15.60 -17.87
C LEU A 111 5.93 16.13 -19.29
N ASP A 112 5.86 15.21 -20.25
CA ASP A 112 5.67 15.53 -21.65
C ASP A 112 4.16 15.75 -21.92
N GLU A 113 3.83 16.79 -22.69
CA GLU A 113 2.45 17.06 -23.09
C GLU A 113 1.90 15.94 -23.99
N ASP A 114 0.60 15.66 -23.88
CA ASP A 114 -0.11 14.60 -24.60
C ASP A 114 0.42 13.17 -24.33
N GLN A 115 1.41 13.00 -23.46
CA GLN A 115 1.92 11.70 -23.03
C GLN A 115 1.08 11.16 -21.86
N GLU A 116 0.65 9.91 -21.97
CA GLU A 116 -0.03 9.20 -20.89
C GLU A 116 0.98 8.72 -19.83
N TYR A 117 0.67 8.96 -18.57
CA TYR A 117 1.43 8.51 -17.41
C TYR A 117 0.57 7.76 -16.41
N PHE A 118 1.17 6.75 -15.78
CA PHE A 118 0.65 6.07 -14.61
C PHE A 118 1.58 6.36 -13.43
N PHE A 119 1.01 6.39 -12.23
CA PHE A 119 1.75 6.70 -11.00
C PHE A 119 1.49 5.64 -9.95
N SER A 120 2.50 5.36 -9.14
CA SER A 120 2.34 4.48 -7.98
C SER A 120 3.17 4.99 -6.80
N ILE A 121 2.69 4.66 -5.60
CA ILE A 121 3.29 5.09 -4.34
C ILE A 121 3.48 3.86 -3.47
N THR A 122 4.71 3.60 -3.08
CA THR A 122 5.09 2.49 -2.21
C THR A 122 5.49 3.05 -0.85
N ALA A 123 4.91 2.54 0.24
CA ALA A 123 5.35 2.92 1.58
C ALA A 123 6.66 2.22 1.95
N LEU A 124 7.54 2.88 2.69
CA LEU A 124 8.78 2.32 3.23
C LEU A 124 8.66 2.08 4.74
N ASN A 125 9.24 1.00 5.24
CA ASN A 125 9.48 0.78 6.67
C ASN A 125 10.97 0.48 6.93
N GLN A 126 11.33 0.20 8.19
CA GLN A 126 12.71 -0.16 8.59
C GLN A 126 13.24 -1.44 7.92
N ASN A 127 12.36 -2.28 7.37
CA ASN A 127 12.70 -3.54 6.71
C ASN A 127 12.68 -3.44 5.17
N GLY A 128 12.28 -2.30 4.59
CA GLY A 128 12.29 -2.06 3.13
C GLY A 128 10.97 -1.53 2.56
N GLN A 129 10.74 -1.81 1.27
CA GLN A 129 9.51 -1.43 0.54
C GLN A 129 8.32 -2.32 0.98
N GLY A 130 7.22 -1.66 1.33
CA GLY A 130 5.91 -2.29 1.61
C GLY A 130 5.06 -2.48 0.36
N GLU A 131 3.74 -2.58 0.52
CA GLU A 131 2.84 -2.71 -0.63
C GLU A 131 2.75 -1.38 -1.42
N THR A 132 2.51 -1.52 -2.72
CA THR A 132 2.42 -0.39 -3.66
C THR A 132 0.96 -0.07 -3.95
N CYS A 133 0.60 1.22 -3.91
CA CYS A 133 -0.68 1.71 -4.39
C CYS A 133 -0.49 2.39 -5.75
N GLU A 134 -1.11 1.85 -6.79
CA GLU A 134 -1.19 2.51 -8.08
C GLU A 134 -2.34 3.51 -8.09
N LEU A 135 -2.17 4.62 -8.82
CA LEU A 135 -3.24 5.55 -9.11
C LEU A 135 -4.23 4.89 -10.07
N ASP A 136 -5.51 4.88 -9.72
CA ASP A 136 -6.56 4.20 -10.49
C ASP A 136 -6.77 4.75 -11.91
N THR A 137 -6.30 5.98 -12.16
CA THR A 137 -6.49 6.70 -13.43
C THR A 137 -5.15 7.10 -14.04
N SER A 138 -5.04 7.01 -15.36
CA SER A 138 -3.91 7.60 -16.08
C SER A 138 -4.02 9.13 -16.14
N VAL A 139 -2.90 9.79 -16.34
CA VAL A 139 -2.78 11.25 -16.40
C VAL A 139 -2.17 11.65 -17.74
N VAL A 140 -2.82 12.58 -18.45
CA VAL A 140 -2.33 13.15 -19.70
C VAL A 140 -2.19 14.66 -19.52
N PRO A 141 -0.98 15.19 -19.29
CA PRO A 141 -0.73 16.62 -19.18
C PRO A 141 -1.10 17.32 -20.49
N LYS A 142 -1.87 18.40 -20.39
CA LYS A 142 -2.23 19.25 -21.53
C LYS A 142 -2.23 20.70 -21.11
N ARG A 143 -1.75 21.59 -21.97
CA ARG A 143 -2.02 23.02 -21.81
C ARG A 143 -3.53 23.25 -21.93
N PRO A 144 -4.12 24.10 -21.07
CA PRO A 144 -5.47 24.57 -21.33
C PRO A 144 -5.48 25.26 -22.69
N PRO A 145 -6.53 25.05 -23.52
CA PRO A 145 -6.68 25.79 -24.76
C PRO A 145 -6.62 27.27 -24.42
N GLY A 146 -5.73 28.00 -25.09
CA GLY A 146 -5.43 29.40 -24.77
C GLY A 146 -6.73 30.18 -24.59
N LYS A 147 -6.88 30.83 -23.43
CA LYS A 147 -8.02 31.71 -23.17
C LYS A 147 -8.07 32.73 -24.31
N LEU A 148 -9.10 32.68 -25.14
CA LEU A 148 -9.34 33.71 -26.16
C LEU A 148 -9.57 35.03 -25.42
N GLU A 149 -8.57 35.91 -25.39
CA GLU A 149 -8.80 37.29 -25.00
C GLU A 149 -9.53 37.98 -26.15
N LEU A 150 -10.86 38.08 -26.02
CA LEU A 150 -11.65 38.98 -26.85
C LEU A 150 -11.17 40.41 -26.56
N LYS A 151 -10.21 40.90 -27.34
CA LYS A 151 -9.92 42.33 -27.39
C LYS A 151 -11.10 43.00 -28.06
N LEU A 152 -11.94 43.65 -27.27
CA LEU A 152 -12.93 44.59 -27.80
C LEU A 152 -12.14 45.67 -28.52
N ILE A 153 -12.21 45.70 -29.85
CA ILE A 153 -11.76 46.85 -30.62
C ILE A 153 -12.87 47.87 -30.46
N VAL A 154 -12.62 48.89 -29.62
CA VAL A 154 -13.45 50.09 -29.51
C VAL A 154 -12.96 51.10 -30.55
#